data_AF-A0A1Y9IVG2-F1
#
_entry.id   AF-A0A1Y9IVG2-F1
#
_cell.length_a   1.000
_cell.length_b   1.000
_cell.length_c   1.000
_cell.angle_alpha   90.00
_cell.angle_beta   90.00
_cell.angle_gamma   90.00
#
_symmetry.space_group_name_H-M   'P 1'
#
loop_
_entity.id
_entity.type
_entity.pdbx_description
1 polymer ?
#
loop_
_entity_poly.entity_id
_entity_poly.type
_entity_poly.pdbx_seq_one_letter_code
_entity_poly.pdbx_strand_id
1 'polypeptide(L)'
;MSDEEDCPPLCDMDTTVEDSNGEDDEWEIAEEQNDPVKCLFCEAISPTMTVAIRHAKQQHDFDLGGVRRRFHLDEYSYIKMINYIRREKPGPEQFKTASGSSLPWGDDKYLQPVENETWLMFDLDELDEIMLNNGGGSIGGNGVSGEKDNGNEIGDTMTLTTDQYRKLQGIINDLTAQLREKENLLQHAASSIEKMKESFRNVLAEQQQPNGKTNEESPGGDKKLEQIKRKLEHCVSSVSVDDDQSYFNTYSHFGIHHDMLSDEVRTSSYRDAILRNADIMKDKTVLDLGCGTAILSMFASKAGAKEVISVDQSDIIYQAMDIVRKNSIDNIRFVKGRLEDTELPVEKVDVIVSEWMGYFLLFEGMMDSVIYARKQYLREGGLILPNRCNISIAGYGDLERHNEFIGFWKNVYGFDMSCMKKEVLREATVEVCRPEHIITNANIIANFDLMEVDVDCPNFSYAFELKVKRDTQLTALVGYFDTFFELPEHIEFSTSPYSRPTHWKQTIFYLEEPVPVKEGQTINGKFVCRRDPKDVRSLFINIEVLNMVLKYTLN
;
A
#
# COMPACT_ATOMS: atom_id res chain seq x y z
N MET A 1 -14.53 21.34 72.90
CA MET A 1 -15.16 22.02 71.77
C MET A 1 -14.22 21.81 70.58
N SER A 2 -14.00 20.59 70.06
CA SER A 2 -14.94 19.51 69.71
C SER A 2 -15.97 20.03 68.69
N ASP A 3 -16.09 19.55 67.45
CA ASP A 3 -15.56 18.35 66.80
C ASP A 3 -15.44 18.57 65.28
N GLU A 4 -14.49 17.87 64.66
CA GLU A 4 -14.40 17.58 63.24
C GLU A 4 -15.55 16.61 62.86
N GLU A 5 -16.24 16.85 61.73
CA GLU A 5 -17.22 15.90 61.21
C GLU A 5 -16.52 14.78 60.43
N ASP A 6 -16.63 13.59 61.03
CA ASP A 6 -16.03 12.32 60.66
C ASP A 6 -16.96 11.51 59.73
N CYS A 7 -16.33 10.74 58.85
CA CYS A 7 -16.96 9.79 57.92
C CYS A 7 -17.46 8.52 58.65
N PRO A 8 -18.53 7.84 58.17
CA PRO A 8 -18.75 6.42 58.52
C PRO A 8 -19.08 5.53 57.28
N PRO A 9 -18.99 4.18 57.36
CA PRO A 9 -17.83 3.43 56.91
C PRO A 9 -18.13 2.38 55.82
N LEU A 10 -17.07 1.81 55.25
CA LEU A 10 -17.07 0.56 54.47
C LEU A 10 -17.56 -0.62 55.31
N CYS A 11 -18.43 -1.45 54.73
CA CYS A 11 -18.72 -2.79 55.26
C CYS A 11 -18.77 -3.79 54.10
N ASP A 12 -17.78 -4.69 54.09
CA ASP A 12 -17.78 -5.97 53.39
C ASP A 12 -18.76 -6.95 54.06
N MET A 13 -19.49 -7.74 53.27
CA MET A 13 -19.46 -9.22 53.39
C MET A 13 -20.31 -9.93 52.32
N ASP A 14 -19.69 -10.96 51.76
CA ASP A 14 -20.22 -12.11 51.01
C ASP A 14 -21.60 -12.63 51.45
N THR A 15 -22.42 -13.08 50.49
CA THR A 15 -22.76 -14.50 50.32
C THR A 15 -23.62 -14.78 49.06
N THR A 16 -23.01 -15.52 48.14
CA THR A 16 -23.52 -16.65 47.32
C THR A 16 -24.77 -16.52 46.42
N VAL A 17 -24.49 -16.60 45.11
CA VAL A 17 -25.06 -17.43 44.01
C VAL A 17 -26.56 -17.78 44.04
N GLU A 18 -27.30 -17.30 43.02
CA GLU A 18 -28.25 -18.10 42.24
C GLU A 18 -28.46 -17.47 40.85
N ASP A 19 -28.27 -18.30 39.81
CA ASP A 19 -28.26 -17.99 38.38
C ASP A 19 -29.60 -17.44 37.87
N SER A 20 -29.54 -16.37 37.05
CA SER A 20 -30.58 -16.13 36.04
C SER A 20 -29.95 -15.66 34.74
N ASN A 21 -30.04 -16.53 33.74
CA ASN A 21 -29.64 -16.33 32.34
C ASN A 21 -30.13 -14.99 31.77
N GLY A 22 -29.20 -14.14 31.37
CA GLY A 22 -29.43 -13.01 30.48
C GLY A 22 -28.80 -13.34 29.13
N GLU A 23 -29.64 -13.38 28.12
CA GLU A 23 -29.37 -13.77 26.74
C GLU A 23 -28.27 -12.87 26.13
N ASP A 24 -27.13 -13.49 25.80
CA ASP A 24 -26.17 -12.91 24.87
C ASP A 24 -26.75 -13.05 23.45
N ASP A 25 -26.92 -11.92 22.76
CA ASP A 25 -27.28 -11.86 21.34
C ASP A 25 -26.15 -12.49 20.50
N GLU A 26 -26.17 -13.82 20.43
CA GLU A 26 -25.42 -14.64 19.49
C GLU A 26 -26.04 -14.40 18.11
N TRP A 27 -25.35 -13.68 17.23
CA TRP A 27 -25.72 -13.61 15.83
C TRP A 27 -25.64 -15.04 15.28
N GLU A 28 -26.80 -15.68 15.08
CA GLU A 28 -26.92 -16.92 14.34
C GLU A 28 -26.21 -16.72 12.98
N ILE A 29 -25.08 -17.40 12.81
CA ILE A 29 -24.49 -17.60 11.49
C ILE A 29 -25.55 -18.38 10.72
N ALA A 30 -26.24 -17.72 9.79
CA ALA A 30 -27.11 -18.39 8.85
C ALA A 30 -26.28 -19.49 8.18
N GLU A 31 -26.63 -20.75 8.44
CA GLU A 31 -26.15 -21.88 7.65
C GLU A 31 -26.33 -21.51 6.17
N GLU A 32 -25.31 -21.70 5.34
CA GLU A 32 -25.39 -21.50 3.88
C GLU A 32 -26.63 -22.24 3.35
N GLN A 33 -27.74 -21.51 3.15
CA GLN A 33 -28.93 -22.04 2.52
C GLN A 33 -28.55 -22.29 1.06
N ASN A 34 -28.34 -23.56 0.70
CA ASN A 34 -28.24 -24.00 -0.68
C ASN A 34 -29.59 -23.81 -1.35
N ASP A 35 -29.86 -22.60 -1.83
CA ASP A 35 -31.08 -22.28 -2.54
C ASP A 35 -31.18 -23.12 -3.83
N PRO A 36 -32.30 -23.82 -4.08
CA PRO A 36 -32.46 -24.66 -5.25
C PRO A 36 -32.44 -23.82 -6.54
N VAL A 37 -31.53 -24.15 -7.46
CA VAL A 37 -31.27 -23.39 -8.69
C VAL A 37 -32.03 -23.99 -9.87
N LYS A 38 -33.00 -23.26 -10.42
CA LYS A 38 -33.71 -23.65 -11.65
C LYS A 38 -32.82 -23.47 -12.89
N CYS A 39 -32.74 -24.49 -13.75
CA CYS A 39 -32.00 -24.43 -15.01
C CYS A 39 -32.45 -23.25 -15.89
N LEU A 40 -31.52 -22.66 -16.64
CA LEU A 40 -31.79 -21.55 -17.57
C LEU A 40 -32.71 -21.93 -18.73
N PHE A 41 -32.71 -23.19 -19.17
CA PHE A 41 -33.35 -23.62 -20.42
C PHE A 41 -34.41 -24.72 -20.26
N CYS A 42 -34.64 -25.22 -19.04
CA CYS A 42 -35.66 -26.23 -18.77
C CYS A 42 -36.22 -26.14 -17.34
N GLU A 43 -37.16 -27.03 -17.01
CA GLU A 43 -37.81 -27.09 -15.69
C GLU A 43 -37.01 -27.85 -14.62
N ALA A 44 -35.78 -28.31 -14.92
CA ALA A 44 -34.94 -29.00 -13.95
C ALA A 44 -34.46 -28.04 -12.85
N ILE A 45 -34.45 -28.52 -11.60
CA ILE A 45 -33.99 -27.78 -10.43
C ILE A 45 -32.79 -28.53 -9.85
N SER A 46 -31.69 -27.80 -9.64
CA SER A 46 -30.43 -28.34 -9.12
C SER A 46 -30.20 -27.89 -7.68
N PRO A 47 -29.56 -28.72 -6.84
CA PRO A 47 -29.34 -28.39 -5.43
C PRO A 47 -28.27 -27.29 -5.24
N THR A 48 -27.40 -27.06 -6.21
CA THR A 48 -26.35 -26.02 -6.16
C THR A 48 -26.14 -25.40 -7.54
N MET A 49 -25.56 -24.19 -7.56
CA MET A 49 -25.22 -23.47 -8.78
C MET A 49 -24.23 -24.26 -9.67
N THR A 50 -23.23 -24.89 -9.06
CA THR A 50 -22.27 -25.76 -9.75
C THR A 50 -22.96 -26.90 -10.51
N VAL A 51 -23.98 -27.53 -9.90
CA VAL A 51 -24.75 -28.59 -10.56
C VAL A 51 -25.62 -28.01 -11.68
N ALA A 52 -26.19 -26.83 -11.50
CA ALA A 52 -26.99 -26.15 -12.53
C ALA A 52 -26.14 -25.78 -13.77
N ILE A 53 -24.93 -25.25 -13.58
CA ILE A 53 -23.97 -24.93 -14.65
C ILE A 53 -23.59 -26.21 -15.41
N ARG A 54 -23.29 -27.30 -14.69
CA ARG A 54 -22.98 -28.59 -15.30
C ARG A 54 -24.16 -29.15 -16.10
N HIS A 55 -25.37 -29.04 -15.57
CA HIS A 55 -26.59 -29.46 -16.25
C HIS A 55 -26.81 -28.65 -17.54
N ALA A 56 -26.63 -27.33 -17.51
CA ALA A 56 -26.73 -26.48 -18.69
C ALA A 56 -25.72 -26.88 -19.79
N LYS A 57 -24.49 -27.22 -19.39
CA LYS A 57 -23.46 -27.71 -20.33
C LYS A 57 -23.79 -29.08 -20.91
N GLN A 58 -24.25 -30.03 -20.09
CA GLN A 58 -24.46 -31.42 -20.53
C GLN A 58 -25.77 -31.64 -21.28
N GLN A 59 -26.87 -31.00 -20.87
CA GLN A 59 -28.21 -31.23 -21.41
C GLN A 59 -28.62 -30.20 -22.47
N HIS A 60 -28.03 -29.01 -22.43
CA HIS A 60 -28.38 -27.90 -23.32
C HIS A 60 -27.21 -27.41 -24.18
N ASP A 61 -26.04 -28.06 -24.07
CA ASP A 61 -24.79 -27.67 -24.76
C ASP A 61 -24.49 -26.17 -24.59
N PHE A 62 -24.83 -25.62 -23.41
CA PHE A 62 -24.60 -24.24 -23.04
C PHE A 62 -23.40 -24.15 -22.10
N ASP A 63 -22.25 -23.75 -22.64
CA ASP A 63 -21.00 -23.61 -21.88
C ASP A 63 -20.84 -22.18 -21.36
N LEU A 64 -21.32 -21.90 -20.14
CA LEU A 64 -21.29 -20.56 -19.54
C LEU A 64 -19.87 -19.97 -19.51
N GLY A 65 -18.85 -20.76 -19.17
CA GLY A 65 -17.45 -20.30 -19.18
C GLY A 65 -16.95 -19.98 -20.60
N GLY A 66 -17.41 -20.73 -21.60
CA GLY A 66 -17.15 -20.44 -23.01
C GLY A 66 -17.83 -19.14 -23.47
N VAL A 67 -19.08 -18.91 -23.05
CA VAL A 67 -19.86 -17.70 -23.34
C VAL A 67 -19.22 -16.48 -22.68
N ARG A 68 -18.78 -16.57 -21.41
CA ARG A 68 -18.04 -15.51 -20.69
C ARG A 68 -16.80 -15.07 -21.47
N ARG A 69 -15.97 -16.04 -21.89
CA ARG A 69 -14.76 -15.75 -22.68
C ARG A 69 -15.06 -15.19 -24.07
N ARG A 70 -16.09 -15.70 -24.74
CA ARG A 70 -16.42 -15.32 -26.12
C ARG A 70 -16.98 -13.90 -26.22
N PHE A 71 -17.79 -13.49 -25.26
CA PHE A 71 -18.47 -12.19 -25.29
C PHE A 71 -17.93 -11.19 -24.26
N HIS A 72 -16.84 -11.54 -23.57
CA HIS A 72 -16.24 -10.72 -22.51
C HIS A 72 -17.29 -10.26 -21.48
N LEU A 73 -18.07 -11.21 -20.95
CA LEU A 73 -19.13 -10.88 -20.00
C LEU A 73 -18.55 -10.34 -18.70
N ASP A 74 -18.82 -9.07 -18.43
CA ASP A 74 -18.74 -8.46 -17.10
C ASP A 74 -20.05 -8.72 -16.32
N GLU A 75 -20.10 -8.35 -15.03
CA GLU A 75 -21.26 -8.57 -14.17
C GLU A 75 -22.55 -7.98 -14.76
N TYR A 76 -22.48 -6.78 -15.33
CA TYR A 76 -23.63 -6.11 -15.96
C TYR A 76 -24.11 -6.85 -17.21
N SER A 77 -23.20 -7.30 -18.07
CA SER A 77 -23.53 -8.06 -19.28
C SER A 77 -24.03 -9.47 -18.94
N TYR A 78 -23.55 -10.06 -17.86
CA TYR A 78 -24.04 -11.32 -17.32
C TYR A 78 -25.48 -11.17 -16.80
N ILE A 79 -25.76 -10.16 -15.97
CA ILE A 79 -27.11 -9.86 -15.47
C ILE A 79 -28.07 -9.66 -16.64
N LYS A 80 -27.68 -8.83 -17.62
CA LYS A 80 -28.47 -8.61 -18.85
C LYS A 80 -28.74 -9.92 -19.59
N MET A 81 -27.75 -10.80 -19.71
CA MET A 81 -27.90 -12.10 -20.36
C MET A 81 -28.87 -13.02 -19.61
N ILE A 82 -28.75 -13.14 -18.28
CA ILE A 82 -29.64 -13.96 -17.46
C ILE A 82 -31.09 -13.44 -17.56
N ASN A 83 -31.30 -12.13 -17.44
CA ASN A 83 -32.62 -11.52 -17.59
C ASN A 83 -33.20 -11.71 -18.99
N TYR A 84 -32.38 -11.61 -20.04
CA TYR A 84 -32.78 -11.91 -21.41
C TYR A 84 -33.24 -13.36 -21.56
N ILE A 85 -32.49 -14.32 -21.00
CA ILE A 85 -32.85 -15.75 -21.04
C ILE A 85 -34.21 -15.99 -20.37
N ARG A 86 -34.46 -15.37 -19.21
CA ARG A 86 -35.71 -15.53 -18.47
C ARG A 86 -36.91 -14.87 -19.14
N ARG A 87 -36.72 -13.67 -19.72
CA ARG A 87 -37.81 -12.90 -20.35
C ARG A 87 -38.18 -13.40 -21.74
N GLU A 88 -37.18 -13.64 -22.59
CA GLU A 88 -37.40 -13.93 -24.01
C GLU A 88 -37.38 -15.43 -24.33
N LYS A 89 -36.95 -16.27 -23.38
CA LYS A 89 -36.83 -17.74 -23.50
C LYS A 89 -36.14 -18.20 -24.81
N PRO A 90 -34.95 -17.64 -25.13
CA PRO A 90 -34.18 -18.05 -26.29
C PRO A 90 -33.70 -19.50 -26.18
N GLY A 91 -33.51 -20.17 -27.32
CA GLY A 91 -32.86 -21.47 -27.36
C GLY A 91 -31.33 -21.36 -27.15
N PRO A 92 -30.66 -22.38 -26.57
CA PRO A 92 -29.20 -22.38 -26.34
C PRO A 92 -28.34 -22.11 -27.59
N GLU A 93 -28.81 -22.53 -28.76
CA GLU A 93 -28.13 -22.37 -30.04
C GLU A 93 -27.90 -20.90 -30.45
N GLN A 94 -28.70 -19.97 -29.92
CA GLN A 94 -28.55 -18.54 -30.20
C GLN A 94 -27.24 -17.98 -29.63
N PHE A 95 -26.75 -18.53 -28.52
CA PHE A 95 -25.51 -18.09 -27.87
C PHE A 95 -24.25 -18.60 -28.59
N LYS A 96 -24.40 -19.62 -29.45
CA LYS A 96 -23.32 -20.12 -30.31
C LYS A 96 -23.22 -19.34 -31.62
N THR A 97 -24.36 -18.91 -32.15
CA THR A 97 -24.48 -18.26 -33.47
C THR A 97 -24.42 -16.73 -33.42
N ALA A 98 -24.56 -16.11 -32.24
CA ALA A 98 -24.41 -14.66 -32.08
C ALA A 98 -23.00 -14.17 -32.44
N SER A 99 -22.94 -13.01 -33.13
CA SER A 99 -21.72 -12.34 -33.57
C SER A 99 -21.69 -10.87 -33.12
N GLY A 100 -20.50 -10.36 -32.83
CA GLY A 100 -20.25 -9.27 -31.87
C GLY A 100 -20.65 -7.84 -32.24
N SER A 101 -21.39 -7.56 -33.32
CA SER A 101 -21.81 -6.19 -33.63
C SER A 101 -23.14 -5.77 -32.96
N SER A 102 -23.96 -6.71 -32.50
CA SER A 102 -25.15 -6.43 -31.69
C SER A 102 -25.59 -7.66 -30.89
N LEU A 103 -25.34 -7.67 -29.59
CA LEU A 103 -25.77 -8.75 -28.72
C LEU A 103 -27.29 -8.66 -28.47
N PRO A 104 -28.05 -9.77 -28.55
CA PRO A 104 -29.50 -9.77 -28.31
C PRO A 104 -29.90 -9.24 -26.92
N TRP A 105 -29.01 -9.35 -25.94
CA TRP A 105 -29.20 -8.88 -24.56
C TRP A 105 -28.48 -7.54 -24.27
N GLY A 106 -27.97 -6.83 -25.28
CA GLY A 106 -27.22 -5.57 -25.06
C GLY A 106 -28.06 -4.39 -24.56
N ASP A 107 -29.38 -4.46 -24.74
CA ASP A 107 -30.34 -3.41 -24.35
C ASP A 107 -30.47 -3.25 -22.83
N ASP A 108 -30.44 -2.01 -22.34
CA ASP A 108 -30.54 -1.66 -20.91
C ASP A 108 -31.87 -2.10 -20.27
N LYS A 109 -32.91 -2.40 -21.06
CA LYS A 109 -34.15 -2.99 -20.54
C LYS A 109 -33.94 -4.31 -19.78
N TYR A 110 -32.81 -5.00 -20.02
CA TYR A 110 -32.43 -6.23 -19.33
C TYR A 110 -31.63 -6.02 -18.03
N LEU A 111 -31.36 -4.77 -17.62
CA LEU A 111 -30.85 -4.47 -16.27
C LEU A 111 -31.95 -4.52 -15.20
N GLN A 112 -33.21 -4.57 -15.60
CA GLN A 112 -34.32 -4.76 -14.66
C GLN A 112 -34.37 -6.24 -14.23
N PRO A 113 -34.23 -6.57 -12.94
CA PRO A 113 -34.22 -7.94 -12.47
C PRO A 113 -35.56 -8.61 -12.76
N VAL A 114 -35.50 -9.90 -13.07
CA VAL A 114 -36.66 -10.81 -12.97
C VAL A 114 -36.72 -11.29 -11.51
N GLU A 115 -37.87 -11.21 -10.86
CA GLU A 115 -38.00 -11.45 -9.40
C GLU A 115 -37.45 -12.82 -8.97
N ASN A 116 -36.67 -12.82 -7.87
CA ASN A 116 -36.10 -13.98 -7.16
C ASN A 116 -35.38 -15.01 -8.04
N GLU A 117 -34.36 -14.58 -8.77
CA GLU A 117 -33.53 -15.46 -9.62
C GLU A 117 -32.16 -15.76 -9.00
N THR A 118 -31.92 -17.02 -8.62
CA THR A 118 -30.65 -17.46 -8.02
C THR A 118 -29.44 -17.27 -8.94
N TRP A 119 -29.64 -17.32 -10.26
CA TRP A 119 -28.58 -17.00 -11.22
C TRP A 119 -28.14 -15.52 -11.18
N LEU A 120 -28.97 -14.60 -10.69
CA LEU A 120 -28.57 -13.19 -10.53
C LEU A 120 -27.79 -12.95 -9.24
N MET A 121 -27.84 -13.88 -8.30
CA MET A 121 -27.09 -13.84 -7.04
C MET A 121 -25.75 -14.57 -7.14
N PHE A 122 -25.47 -15.21 -8.27
CA PHE A 122 -24.21 -15.90 -8.51
C PHE A 122 -23.09 -14.90 -8.78
N ASP A 123 -22.03 -14.99 -7.99
CA ASP A 123 -20.79 -14.28 -8.25
C ASP A 123 -20.12 -14.89 -9.50
N LEU A 124 -20.01 -14.08 -10.56
CA LEU A 124 -19.44 -14.51 -11.83
C LEU A 124 -17.96 -14.88 -11.71
N ASP A 125 -17.26 -14.40 -10.68
CA ASP A 125 -15.86 -14.72 -10.43
C ASP A 125 -15.65 -16.11 -9.82
N GLU A 126 -16.65 -16.65 -9.10
CA GLU A 126 -16.65 -18.05 -8.66
C GLU A 126 -16.66 -19.06 -9.84
N LEU A 127 -17.05 -18.60 -11.04
CA LEU A 127 -17.13 -19.46 -12.22
C LEU A 127 -15.77 -20.07 -12.58
N ASP A 128 -14.67 -19.36 -12.37
CA ASP A 128 -13.34 -19.86 -12.71
C ASP A 128 -12.87 -20.94 -11.71
N GLU A 129 -13.20 -20.80 -10.43
CA GLU A 129 -12.94 -21.82 -9.40
C GLU A 129 -13.76 -23.11 -9.67
N ILE A 130 -15.02 -22.98 -10.09
CA ILE A 130 -15.89 -24.11 -10.47
C ILE A 130 -15.33 -24.86 -11.69
N MET A 131 -14.70 -24.16 -12.63
CA MET A 131 -14.14 -24.76 -13.85
C MET A 131 -12.82 -25.49 -13.59
N LEU A 132 -12.02 -25.03 -12.63
CA LEU A 132 -10.75 -25.64 -12.22
C LEU A 132 -10.96 -26.97 -11.45
N ASN A 133 -12.01 -27.06 -10.63
CA ASN A 133 -12.32 -28.25 -9.82
C ASN A 133 -12.92 -29.44 -10.59
N ASN A 134 -13.21 -29.33 -11.90
CA ASN A 134 -13.79 -30.42 -12.70
C ASN A 134 -12.76 -31.37 -13.34
N GLY A 135 -11.49 -31.31 -12.91
CA GLY A 135 -10.40 -32.18 -13.36
C GLY A 135 -10.17 -33.43 -12.52
N GLY A 136 -11.18 -34.28 -12.29
CA GLY A 136 -10.95 -35.66 -11.82
C GLY A 136 -11.97 -36.27 -10.84
N GLY A 137 -12.58 -37.40 -11.25
CA GLY A 137 -13.06 -38.45 -10.32
C GLY A 137 -14.56 -38.48 -10.00
N SER A 138 -15.25 -39.50 -10.51
CA SER A 138 -16.67 -39.81 -10.28
C SER A 138 -17.08 -39.95 -8.80
N ILE A 139 -18.17 -39.27 -8.41
CA ILE A 139 -18.96 -39.63 -7.23
C ILE A 139 -19.90 -40.78 -7.65
N GLY A 140 -19.46 -42.01 -7.42
CA GLY A 140 -20.35 -43.18 -7.41
C GLY A 140 -21.06 -43.26 -6.07
N GLY A 141 -22.37 -43.04 -6.06
CA GLY A 141 -23.19 -43.30 -4.89
C GLY A 141 -23.34 -44.81 -4.63
N ASN A 142 -23.38 -45.20 -3.36
CA ASN A 142 -24.32 -46.17 -2.84
C ASN A 142 -24.27 -46.21 -1.31
N GLY A 143 -25.45 -46.18 -0.70
CA GLY A 143 -25.63 -46.55 0.69
C GLY A 143 -25.70 -48.07 0.88
N VAL A 144 -25.94 -48.42 2.15
CA VAL A 144 -26.49 -49.69 2.66
C VAL A 144 -25.47 -50.81 2.96
N SER A 145 -25.25 -50.97 4.28
CA SER A 145 -25.04 -52.19 5.10
C SER A 145 -24.16 -53.34 4.58
N GLY A 146 -23.24 -53.80 5.44
CA GLY A 146 -22.71 -55.16 5.35
C GLY A 146 -21.39 -55.38 6.09
N GLU A 147 -21.48 -56.07 7.23
CA GLU A 147 -20.44 -56.75 8.01
C GLU A 147 -19.18 -57.30 7.28
N LYS A 148 -18.09 -57.31 8.07
CA LYS A 148 -16.95 -58.27 8.16
C LYS A 148 -15.62 -58.03 7.41
N ASP A 149 -14.64 -57.72 8.26
CA ASP A 149 -13.32 -58.38 8.46
C ASP A 149 -12.15 -58.25 7.47
N ASN A 150 -10.98 -58.11 8.11
CA ASN A 150 -9.59 -58.39 7.69
C ASN A 150 -8.80 -57.37 6.84
N GLY A 151 -8.03 -56.55 7.58
CA GLY A 151 -6.57 -56.64 7.60
C GLY A 151 -5.77 -56.14 6.40
N ASN A 152 -5.14 -54.97 6.53
CA ASN A 152 -3.71 -54.80 6.26
C ASN A 152 -3.23 -53.42 6.76
N GLU A 153 -2.29 -53.43 7.71
CA GLU A 153 -1.48 -52.27 8.06
C GLU A 153 -0.52 -51.96 6.90
N ILE A 154 -0.37 -50.67 6.55
CA ILE A 154 0.86 -49.94 6.26
C ILE A 154 0.46 -48.54 5.78
N GLY A 155 0.90 -47.50 6.50
CA GLY A 155 0.73 -46.10 6.13
C GLY A 155 0.64 -45.24 7.39
N ASP A 156 1.80 -44.95 7.98
CA ASP A 156 1.96 -44.15 9.18
C ASP A 156 1.32 -42.76 8.95
N THR A 157 0.05 -42.65 9.33
CA THR A 157 -0.74 -41.43 9.21
C THR A 157 -0.44 -40.64 10.47
N MET A 158 0.41 -39.61 10.37
CA MET A 158 0.55 -38.63 11.45
C MET A 158 -0.82 -37.99 11.70
N THR A 159 -1.49 -38.43 12.75
CA THR A 159 -2.71 -37.79 13.23
C THR A 159 -2.33 -36.48 13.91
N LEU A 160 -2.44 -35.39 13.16
CA LEU A 160 -2.39 -34.05 13.72
C LEU A 160 -3.52 -33.92 14.75
N THR A 161 -3.18 -33.45 15.94
CA THR A 161 -4.21 -33.12 16.95
C THR A 161 -5.15 -32.04 16.39
N THR A 162 -6.40 -32.00 16.86
CA THR A 162 -7.40 -31.03 16.40
C THR A 162 -6.89 -29.58 16.48
N ASP A 163 -6.06 -29.27 17.47
CA ASP A 163 -5.45 -27.95 17.62
C ASP A 163 -4.33 -27.69 16.60
N GLN A 164 -3.52 -28.70 16.27
CA GLN A 164 -2.53 -28.59 15.20
C GLN A 164 -3.20 -28.43 13.83
N TYR A 165 -4.32 -29.14 13.60
CA TYR A 165 -5.11 -29.01 12.37
C TYR A 165 -5.73 -27.62 12.25
N ARG A 166 -6.35 -27.08 13.32
CA ARG A 166 -6.87 -25.69 13.31
C ARG A 166 -5.77 -24.67 13.07
N LYS A 167 -4.59 -24.85 13.68
CA LYS A 167 -3.46 -23.95 13.48
C LYS A 167 -2.94 -24.00 12.05
N LEU A 168 -2.88 -25.19 11.45
CA LEU A 168 -2.48 -25.36 10.06
C LEU A 168 -3.53 -24.76 9.11
N GLN A 169 -4.82 -24.95 9.39
CA GLN A 169 -5.91 -24.34 8.62
C GLN A 169 -5.86 -22.80 8.68
N GLY A 170 -5.56 -22.24 9.85
CA GLY A 170 -5.36 -20.79 10.01
C GLY A 170 -4.17 -20.28 9.18
N ILE A 171 -3.05 -21.00 9.20
CA ILE A 171 -1.88 -20.66 8.38
C ILE A 171 -2.19 -20.77 6.87
N ILE A 172 -2.93 -21.78 6.45
CA ILE A 172 -3.34 -21.96 5.05
C ILE A 172 -4.25 -20.81 4.61
N ASN A 173 -5.21 -20.42 5.45
CA ASN A 173 -6.11 -19.31 5.14
C ASN A 173 -5.35 -17.98 5.05
N ASP A 174 -4.41 -17.74 5.96
CA ASP A 174 -3.56 -16.55 5.95
C ASP A 174 -2.65 -16.49 4.70
N LEU A 175 -1.99 -17.60 4.36
CA LEU A 175 -1.20 -17.72 3.14
C LEU A 175 -2.05 -17.56 1.87
N THR A 176 -3.29 -18.07 1.88
CA THR A 176 -4.21 -17.94 0.74
C THR A 176 -4.67 -16.49 0.57
N ALA A 177 -4.92 -15.77 1.67
CA ALA A 177 -5.23 -14.35 1.63
C ALA A 177 -4.04 -13.53 1.10
N GLN A 178 -2.83 -13.80 1.57
CA GLN A 178 -1.60 -13.16 1.08
C GLN A 178 -1.33 -13.46 -0.41
N LEU A 179 -1.68 -14.66 -0.88
CA LEU A 179 -1.56 -15.02 -2.30
C LEU A 179 -2.56 -14.24 -3.17
N ARG A 180 -3.83 -14.17 -2.76
CA ARG A 180 -4.86 -13.37 -3.45
C ARG A 180 -4.47 -11.88 -3.51
N GLU A 181 -3.89 -11.35 -2.44
CA GLU A 181 -3.39 -9.97 -2.41
C GLU A 181 -2.23 -9.77 -3.41
N LYS A 182 -1.26 -10.69 -3.46
CA LYS A 182 -0.16 -10.62 -4.43
C LYS A 182 -0.61 -10.78 -5.87
N GLU A 183 -1.63 -11.60 -6.14
CA GLU A 183 -2.22 -11.73 -7.48
C GLU A 183 -2.90 -10.44 -7.93
N ASN A 184 -3.67 -9.79 -7.04
CA ASN A 184 -4.26 -8.48 -7.32
C ASN A 184 -3.18 -7.42 -7.63
N LEU A 185 -2.10 -7.38 -6.85
CA LEU A 185 -0.97 -6.47 -7.09
C LEU A 185 -0.30 -6.73 -8.44
N LEU A 186 -0.09 -8.00 -8.81
CA LEU A 186 0.46 -8.38 -10.12
C LEU A 186 -0.46 -7.97 -11.27
N GLN A 187 -1.77 -8.08 -11.10
CA GLN A 187 -2.76 -7.70 -12.10
C GLN A 187 -2.81 -6.17 -12.29
N HIS A 188 -2.72 -5.41 -11.20
CA HIS A 188 -2.57 -3.96 -11.23
C HIS A 188 -1.25 -3.51 -11.88
N ALA A 189 -0.13 -4.18 -11.59
CA ALA A 189 1.14 -3.92 -12.23
C ALA A 189 1.09 -4.21 -13.75
N ALA A 190 0.45 -5.32 -14.15
CA ALA A 190 0.27 -5.68 -15.56
C ALA A 190 -0.56 -4.63 -16.32
N SER A 191 -1.67 -4.16 -15.74
CA SER A 191 -2.49 -3.08 -16.30
C SER A 191 -1.71 -1.77 -16.44
N SER A 192 -0.88 -1.45 -15.45
CA SER A 192 -0.03 -0.26 -15.47
C SER A 192 1.05 -0.33 -16.57
N ILE A 193 1.63 -1.51 -16.79
CA ILE A 193 2.58 -1.76 -17.88
C ILE A 193 1.91 -1.61 -19.26
N GLU A 194 0.64 -2.03 -19.42
CA GLU A 194 -0.09 -1.82 -20.67
C GLU A 194 -0.38 -0.34 -20.95
N LYS A 195 -0.83 0.41 -19.94
CA LYS A 195 -1.04 1.87 -20.05
C LYS A 195 0.26 2.60 -20.39
N MET A 196 1.39 2.16 -19.83
CA MET A 196 2.70 2.71 -20.13
C MET A 196 3.15 2.40 -21.57
N LYS A 197 2.88 1.18 -22.08
CA LYS A 197 3.14 0.80 -23.48
C LYS A 197 2.27 1.55 -24.48
N GLU A 198 1.07 1.95 -24.08
CA GLU A 198 0.16 2.75 -24.91
C GLU A 198 0.58 4.21 -24.96
N SER A 199 0.96 4.78 -23.80
CA SER A 199 1.54 6.12 -23.70
C SER A 199 2.85 6.24 -24.51
N PHE A 200 3.71 5.23 -24.45
CA PHE A 200 4.96 5.19 -25.23
C PHE A 200 4.70 5.10 -26.75
N ARG A 201 3.63 4.41 -27.18
CA ARG A 201 3.19 4.37 -28.58
C ARG A 201 2.70 5.74 -29.06
N ASN A 202 2.00 6.47 -28.21
CA ASN A 202 1.50 7.82 -28.53
C ASN A 202 2.66 8.83 -28.66
N VAL A 203 3.67 8.76 -27.78
CA VAL A 203 4.88 9.60 -27.87
C VAL A 203 5.70 9.32 -29.14
N LEU A 204 5.76 8.07 -29.60
CA LEU A 204 6.42 7.71 -30.86
C LEU A 204 5.66 8.21 -32.10
N ALA A 205 4.34 8.38 -32.01
CA ALA A 205 3.51 8.92 -33.10
C ALA A 205 3.65 10.44 -33.25
N GLU A 206 3.91 11.17 -32.17
CA GLU A 206 4.07 12.64 -32.20
C GLU A 206 5.42 13.12 -32.76
N GLN A 207 6.44 12.26 -32.83
CA GLN A 207 7.75 12.60 -33.41
C GLN A 207 7.79 12.61 -34.96
N GLN A 208 6.64 12.48 -35.65
CA GLN A 208 6.57 12.46 -37.12
C GLN A 208 5.80 13.64 -37.76
N GLN A 209 5.80 14.83 -37.16
CA GLN A 209 5.36 16.05 -37.86
C GLN A 209 6.46 17.12 -37.97
N PRO A 210 6.60 17.84 -39.11
CA PRO A 210 7.64 18.84 -39.29
C PRO A 210 7.26 20.22 -38.75
N ASN A 211 8.26 20.85 -38.12
CA ASN A 211 8.33 22.20 -37.55
C ASN A 211 7.63 23.35 -38.32
N GLY A 212 7.03 24.27 -37.56
CA GLY A 212 6.76 25.65 -37.94
C GLY A 212 7.08 26.63 -36.79
N LYS A 213 8.05 27.53 -37.00
CA LYS A 213 8.54 28.57 -36.05
C LYS A 213 7.61 29.79 -35.97
N THR A 214 7.68 30.55 -34.88
CA THR A 214 8.02 32.00 -34.88
C THR A 214 8.30 32.54 -33.47
N ASN A 215 9.31 33.42 -33.38
CA ASN A 215 9.78 34.15 -32.20
C ASN A 215 9.00 35.47 -32.02
N GLU A 216 8.93 35.99 -30.79
CA GLU A 216 9.00 37.44 -30.50
C GLU A 216 9.46 37.69 -29.04
N GLU A 217 10.21 38.78 -28.82
CA GLU A 217 11.00 39.10 -27.61
C GLU A 217 10.40 40.22 -26.72
N SER A 218 10.59 40.06 -25.39
CA SER A 218 10.89 41.07 -24.32
C SER A 218 9.79 42.04 -23.79
N PRO A 219 9.89 42.66 -22.57
CA PRO A 219 11.03 42.72 -21.63
C PRO A 219 10.74 42.55 -20.10
N GLY A 220 11.76 42.08 -19.36
CA GLY A 220 12.30 42.82 -18.20
C GLY A 220 11.51 42.90 -16.89
N GLY A 221 11.27 41.77 -16.23
CA GLY A 221 10.82 41.72 -14.82
C GLY A 221 11.03 40.37 -14.12
N ASP A 222 11.17 39.30 -14.91
CA ASP A 222 10.95 37.93 -14.45
C ASP A 222 12.20 37.11 -14.14
N LYS A 223 13.42 37.65 -14.06
CA LYS A 223 14.60 36.78 -13.85
C LYS A 223 14.55 35.95 -12.55
N LYS A 224 13.88 36.44 -11.51
CA LYS A 224 13.68 35.68 -10.25
C LYS A 224 12.50 34.71 -10.33
N LEU A 225 11.41 35.10 -10.98
CA LEU A 225 10.22 34.27 -11.18
C LEU A 225 10.48 33.14 -12.19
N GLU A 226 11.31 33.40 -13.19
CA GLU A 226 11.70 32.47 -14.25
C GLU A 226 12.80 31.52 -13.79
N GLN A 227 13.67 31.96 -12.86
CA GLN A 227 14.58 31.08 -12.14
C GLN A 227 13.85 30.19 -11.13
N ILE A 228 12.75 30.69 -10.53
CA ILE A 228 11.83 29.88 -9.70
C ILE A 228 11.02 28.92 -10.57
N LYS A 229 10.48 29.35 -11.72
CA LYS A 229 9.76 28.48 -12.68
C LYS A 229 10.65 27.38 -13.24
N ARG A 230 11.90 27.66 -13.62
CA ARG A 230 12.88 26.63 -14.02
C ARG A 230 13.27 25.66 -12.90
N LYS A 231 13.26 26.10 -11.64
CA LYS A 231 13.43 25.20 -10.47
C LYS A 231 12.16 24.39 -10.18
N LEU A 232 10.99 24.87 -10.59
CA LEU A 232 9.68 24.20 -10.44
C LEU A 232 9.31 23.30 -11.64
N GLU A 233 10.03 23.38 -12.76
CA GLU A 233 9.81 22.52 -13.96
C GLU A 233 10.05 21.02 -13.70
N HIS A 234 10.68 20.66 -12.58
CA HIS A 234 10.94 19.27 -12.16
C HIS A 234 10.61 19.04 -10.68
N CYS A 235 9.40 19.42 -10.25
CA CYS A 235 8.88 19.13 -8.92
C CYS A 235 7.52 18.44 -9.04
N VAL A 236 7.04 17.79 -7.98
CA VAL A 236 5.76 17.05 -8.06
C VAL A 236 4.63 17.93 -8.58
N SER A 237 4.63 19.24 -8.29
CA SER A 237 3.57 20.17 -8.72
C SER A 237 3.50 20.38 -10.24
N SER A 238 4.49 19.91 -11.01
CA SER A 238 4.44 19.93 -12.48
C SER A 238 3.80 18.67 -13.09
N VAL A 239 3.50 17.65 -12.29
CA VAL A 239 2.86 16.40 -12.74
C VAL A 239 1.34 16.56 -12.71
N SER A 240 0.66 16.11 -13.75
CA SER A 240 -0.81 16.13 -13.79
C SER A 240 -1.41 15.12 -12.80
N VAL A 241 -2.61 15.39 -12.29
CA VAL A 241 -3.29 14.47 -11.36
C VAL A 241 -3.56 13.11 -12.01
N ASP A 242 -3.81 13.09 -13.32
CA ASP A 242 -4.04 11.84 -14.08
C ASP A 242 -2.77 10.98 -14.17
N ASP A 243 -1.60 11.61 -14.34
CA ASP A 243 -0.30 10.92 -14.37
C ASP A 243 0.11 10.42 -12.98
N ASP A 244 -0.31 11.10 -11.91
CA ASP A 244 -0.08 10.72 -10.51
C ASP A 244 -1.16 9.78 -9.94
N GLN A 245 -2.14 9.36 -10.74
CA GLN A 245 -3.28 8.60 -10.23
C GLN A 245 -2.87 7.22 -9.66
N SER A 246 -1.84 6.58 -10.22
CA SER A 246 -1.29 5.33 -9.68
C SER A 246 -0.76 5.50 -8.26
N TYR A 247 -0.04 6.60 -8.01
CA TYR A 247 0.46 6.96 -6.69
C TYR A 247 -0.69 7.12 -5.69
N PHE A 248 -1.67 7.97 -6.00
CA PHE A 248 -2.78 8.22 -5.07
C PHE A 248 -3.71 7.02 -4.85
N ASN A 249 -3.87 6.16 -5.86
CA ASN A 249 -4.65 4.92 -5.75
C ASN A 249 -4.05 3.95 -4.75
N THR A 250 -2.72 3.85 -4.70
CA THR A 250 -2.00 3.04 -3.70
C THR A 250 -2.41 3.45 -2.28
N TYR A 251 -2.52 4.76 -2.01
CA TYR A 251 -2.96 5.30 -0.72
C TYR A 251 -4.49 5.18 -0.46
N SER A 252 -5.31 4.80 -1.43
CA SER A 252 -6.74 4.54 -1.20
C SER A 252 -7.00 3.17 -0.55
N HIS A 253 -6.00 2.28 -0.56
CA HIS A 253 -6.12 0.95 0.03
C HIS A 253 -5.86 0.95 1.54
N PHE A 254 -6.71 0.25 2.29
CA PHE A 254 -6.63 0.17 3.75
C PHE A 254 -5.33 -0.46 4.26
N GLY A 255 -4.70 -1.36 3.50
CA GLY A 255 -3.49 -2.10 3.90
C GLY A 255 -2.33 -1.17 4.24
N ILE A 256 -2.12 -0.12 3.43
CA ILE A 256 -1.04 0.86 3.67
C ILE A 256 -1.31 1.67 4.94
N HIS A 257 -2.57 2.07 5.17
CA HIS A 257 -2.94 2.76 6.40
C HIS A 257 -2.81 1.86 7.63
N HIS A 258 -3.11 0.57 7.50
CA HIS A 258 -2.89 -0.41 8.56
C HIS A 258 -1.40 -0.52 8.93
N ASP A 259 -0.51 -0.62 7.94
CA ASP A 259 0.94 -0.65 8.19
C ASP A 259 1.43 0.63 8.85
N MET A 260 0.97 1.78 8.36
CA MET A 260 1.29 3.11 8.89
C MET A 260 0.79 3.33 10.32
N LEU A 261 -0.41 2.85 10.66
CA LEU A 261 -1.00 2.98 11.99
C LEU A 261 -0.42 1.95 12.97
N SER A 262 -0.05 0.76 12.49
CA SER A 262 0.60 -0.29 13.28
C SER A 262 2.05 0.03 13.59
N ASP A 263 2.68 0.93 12.82
CA ASP A 263 3.97 1.53 13.16
C ASP A 263 3.83 2.45 14.38
N GLU A 264 4.02 1.83 15.54
CA GLU A 264 3.93 2.52 16.82
C GLU A 264 4.99 3.61 16.97
N VAL A 265 6.22 3.40 16.45
CA VAL A 265 7.30 4.38 16.56
C VAL A 265 6.92 5.66 15.82
N ARG A 266 6.44 5.52 14.58
CA ARG A 266 5.89 6.63 13.78
C ARG A 266 4.76 7.32 14.53
N THR A 267 3.68 6.59 14.80
CA THR A 267 2.41 7.19 15.25
C THR A 267 2.53 7.78 16.65
N SER A 268 3.24 7.10 17.56
CA SER A 268 3.45 7.60 18.92
C SER A 268 4.39 8.80 18.97
N SER A 269 5.38 8.89 18.09
CA SER A 269 6.28 10.06 18.05
C SER A 269 5.55 11.33 17.64
N TYR A 270 4.70 11.27 16.60
CA TYR A 270 3.83 12.40 16.25
C TYR A 270 2.84 12.72 17.36
N ARG A 271 2.17 11.70 17.92
CA ARG A 271 1.25 11.87 19.06
C ARG A 271 1.94 12.61 20.20
N ASP A 272 3.13 12.18 20.59
CA ASP A 272 3.86 12.71 21.73
C ASP A 272 4.40 14.11 21.43
N ALA A 273 4.91 14.36 20.23
CA ALA A 273 5.33 15.69 19.78
C ALA A 273 4.17 16.70 19.86
N ILE A 274 2.97 16.28 19.44
CA ILE A 274 1.76 17.12 19.43
C ILE A 274 1.18 17.30 20.85
N LEU A 275 0.93 16.19 21.57
CA LEU A 275 0.21 16.22 22.84
C LEU A 275 1.06 16.72 24.01
N ARG A 276 2.37 16.42 24.03
CA ARG A 276 3.26 16.89 25.11
C ARG A 276 3.67 18.36 24.93
N ASN A 277 3.58 18.87 23.71
CA ASN A 277 3.77 20.29 23.40
C ASN A 277 2.42 20.98 23.12
N ALA A 278 1.32 20.59 23.76
CA ALA A 278 -0.03 21.06 23.44
C ALA A 278 -0.18 22.59 23.35
N ASP A 279 0.61 23.36 24.10
CA ASP A 279 0.62 24.83 24.03
C ASP A 279 0.92 25.38 22.63
N ILE A 280 1.66 24.65 21.78
CA ILE A 280 1.93 25.07 20.40
C ILE A 280 0.71 24.87 19.48
N MET A 281 -0.21 23.99 19.87
CA MET A 281 -1.45 23.69 19.14
C MET A 281 -2.63 24.49 19.66
N LYS A 282 -2.61 24.84 20.94
CA LYS A 282 -3.73 25.49 21.62
C LYS A 282 -4.17 26.78 20.93
N ASP A 283 -5.46 26.84 20.62
CA ASP A 283 -6.13 27.96 19.94
C ASP A 283 -5.52 28.29 18.55
N LYS A 284 -4.81 27.33 17.93
CA LYS A 284 -4.18 27.48 16.61
C LYS A 284 -5.00 26.86 15.49
N THR A 285 -4.83 27.39 14.28
CA THR A 285 -5.22 26.73 13.03
C THR A 285 -4.06 25.84 12.57
N VAL A 286 -4.34 24.54 12.41
CA VAL A 286 -3.35 23.52 12.03
C VAL A 286 -3.68 22.99 10.64
N LEU A 287 -2.68 22.81 9.79
CA LEU A 287 -2.79 22.08 8.52
C LEU A 287 -2.21 20.68 8.69
N ASP A 288 -3.02 19.65 8.46
CA ASP A 288 -2.56 18.26 8.30
C ASP A 288 -2.48 17.94 6.80
N LEU A 289 -1.26 17.89 6.26
CA LEU A 289 -1.00 17.69 4.84
C LEU A 289 -0.73 16.22 4.53
N GLY A 290 -1.57 15.62 3.69
CA GLY A 290 -1.60 14.17 3.44
C GLY A 290 -2.19 13.45 4.64
N CYS A 291 -3.40 13.86 5.04
CA CYS A 291 -3.96 13.45 6.33
C CYS A 291 -4.26 11.95 6.42
N GLY A 292 -4.40 11.24 5.28
CA GLY A 292 -4.78 9.84 5.24
C GLY A 292 -6.06 9.59 6.04
N THR A 293 -5.97 8.74 7.05
CA THR A 293 -7.06 8.43 8.01
C THR A 293 -7.32 9.51 9.08
N ALA A 294 -6.62 10.66 9.00
CA ALA A 294 -6.71 11.81 9.89
C ALA A 294 -6.29 11.57 11.35
N ILE A 295 -5.44 10.57 11.60
CA ILE A 295 -4.93 10.29 12.95
C ILE A 295 -4.16 11.49 13.55
N LEU A 296 -3.34 12.17 12.73
CA LEU A 296 -2.57 13.34 13.18
C LEU A 296 -3.48 14.54 13.44
N SER A 297 -4.49 14.74 12.59
CA SER A 297 -5.55 15.73 12.79
C SER A 297 -6.28 15.53 14.13
N MET A 298 -6.60 14.28 14.49
CA MET A 298 -7.23 13.97 15.77
C MET A 298 -6.31 14.26 16.97
N PHE A 299 -5.00 14.01 16.85
CA PHE A 299 -4.05 14.42 17.89
C PHE A 299 -3.97 15.96 18.03
N ALA A 300 -3.92 16.69 16.92
CA ALA A 300 -3.90 18.15 16.94
C ALA A 300 -5.18 18.74 17.55
N SER A 301 -6.35 18.19 17.20
CA SER A 301 -7.63 18.54 17.83
C SER A 301 -7.60 18.30 19.34
N LYS A 302 -7.15 17.11 19.79
CA LYS A 302 -7.02 16.75 21.20
C LYS A 302 -6.01 17.62 21.97
N ALA A 303 -5.00 18.14 21.30
CA ALA A 303 -4.04 19.11 21.87
C ALA A 303 -4.63 20.54 22.03
N GLY A 304 -5.87 20.76 21.60
CA GLY A 304 -6.55 22.05 21.76
C GLY A 304 -6.48 22.97 20.53
N ALA A 305 -6.19 22.42 19.34
CA ALA A 305 -6.29 23.19 18.10
C ALA A 305 -7.69 23.83 17.96
N LYS A 306 -7.72 25.09 17.52
CA LYS A 306 -8.97 25.81 17.23
C LYS A 306 -9.69 25.18 16.04
N GLU A 307 -8.94 24.90 14.99
CA GLU A 307 -9.43 24.27 13.76
C GLU A 307 -8.26 23.49 13.13
N VAL A 308 -8.54 22.31 12.61
CA VAL A 308 -7.58 21.52 11.82
C VAL A 308 -8.09 21.41 10.40
N ILE A 309 -7.29 21.83 9.42
CA ILE A 309 -7.56 21.66 7.99
C ILE A 309 -6.82 20.40 7.54
N SER A 310 -7.55 19.37 7.14
CA SER A 310 -7.00 18.07 6.76
C SER A 310 -7.12 17.89 5.26
N VAL A 311 -5.98 17.81 4.57
CA VAL A 311 -5.90 17.77 3.11
C VAL A 311 -5.40 16.40 2.67
N ASP A 312 -6.12 15.75 1.77
CA ASP A 312 -5.67 14.53 1.12
C ASP A 312 -6.30 14.37 -0.27
N GLN A 313 -5.54 13.87 -1.23
CA GLN A 313 -6.02 13.62 -2.59
C GLN A 313 -6.69 12.25 -2.74
N SER A 314 -6.29 11.25 -1.94
CA SER A 314 -6.81 9.89 -1.99
C SER A 314 -8.28 9.82 -1.55
N ASP A 315 -8.97 8.74 -1.94
CA ASP A 315 -10.34 8.48 -1.53
C ASP A 315 -10.45 8.08 -0.05
N ILE A 316 -9.34 7.72 0.61
CA ILE A 316 -9.31 7.44 2.06
C ILE A 316 -9.87 8.58 2.90
N ILE A 317 -9.84 9.81 2.39
CA ILE A 317 -10.38 10.99 3.08
C ILE A 317 -11.87 10.84 3.42
N TYR A 318 -12.65 10.09 2.64
CA TYR A 318 -14.05 9.83 2.95
C TYR A 318 -14.19 8.95 4.19
N GLN A 319 -13.36 7.93 4.33
CA GLN A 319 -13.28 7.12 5.55
C GLN A 319 -12.75 7.94 6.72
N ALA A 320 -11.78 8.85 6.49
CA ALA A 320 -11.28 9.77 7.50
C ALA A 320 -12.39 10.67 8.08
N MET A 321 -13.30 11.16 7.25
CA MET A 321 -14.48 11.90 7.69
C MET A 321 -15.35 11.07 8.63
N ASP A 322 -15.60 9.80 8.30
CA ASP A 322 -16.40 8.90 9.13
C ASP A 322 -15.69 8.52 10.44
N ILE A 323 -14.36 8.34 10.41
CA ILE A 323 -13.54 8.12 11.60
C ILE A 323 -13.67 9.30 12.56
N VAL A 324 -13.50 10.53 12.06
CA VAL A 324 -13.61 11.76 12.87
C VAL A 324 -15.00 11.92 13.46
N ARG A 325 -16.07 11.68 12.68
CA ARG A 325 -17.46 11.69 13.16
C ARG A 325 -17.70 10.67 14.27
N LYS A 326 -17.22 9.43 14.10
CA LYS A 326 -17.33 8.38 15.12
C LYS A 326 -16.64 8.74 16.44
N ASN A 327 -15.61 9.57 16.38
CA ASN A 327 -14.89 10.06 17.55
C ASN A 327 -15.44 11.39 18.12
N SER A 328 -16.56 11.89 17.59
CA SER A 328 -17.23 13.12 18.06
C SER A 328 -16.30 14.35 18.07
N ILE A 329 -15.52 14.52 17.01
CA ILE A 329 -14.61 15.66 16.84
C ILE A 329 -15.17 16.59 15.76
N ASP A 330 -15.46 17.84 16.13
CA ASP A 330 -16.19 18.78 15.27
C ASP A 330 -15.29 19.86 14.63
N ASN A 331 -14.05 20.02 15.11
CA ASN A 331 -13.13 21.09 14.69
C ASN A 331 -12.14 20.66 13.59
N ILE A 332 -12.38 19.52 12.92
CA ILE A 332 -11.57 19.04 11.79
C ILE A 332 -12.35 19.26 10.50
N ARG A 333 -11.73 19.93 9.55
CA ARG A 333 -12.30 20.29 8.25
C ARG A 333 -11.50 19.67 7.13
N PHE A 334 -12.16 18.82 6.37
CA PHE A 334 -11.55 18.05 5.29
C PHE A 334 -11.58 18.80 3.96
N VAL A 335 -10.50 18.66 3.21
CA VAL A 335 -10.34 19.19 1.86
C VAL A 335 -9.81 18.05 0.99
N LYS A 336 -10.68 17.47 0.15
CA LYS A 336 -10.26 16.46 -0.82
C LYS A 336 -9.60 17.16 -2.00
N GLY A 337 -8.33 16.85 -2.22
CA GLY A 337 -7.58 17.50 -3.28
C GLY A 337 -6.08 17.42 -3.05
N ARG A 338 -5.35 17.57 -4.15
CA ARG A 338 -3.95 17.90 -4.13
C ARG A 338 -3.79 19.34 -3.66
N LEU A 339 -2.91 19.58 -2.69
CA LEU A 339 -2.76 20.91 -2.07
C LEU A 339 -2.41 22.00 -3.11
N GLU A 340 -1.58 21.68 -4.08
CA GLU A 340 -1.14 22.60 -5.13
C GLU A 340 -2.28 23.03 -6.06
N ASP A 341 -3.31 22.19 -6.20
CA ASP A 341 -4.45 22.41 -7.09
C ASP A 341 -5.72 22.84 -6.32
N THR A 342 -5.64 22.97 -5.01
CA THR A 342 -6.79 23.24 -4.15
C THR A 342 -6.62 24.52 -3.34
N GLU A 343 -7.67 25.32 -3.27
CA GLU A 343 -7.71 26.51 -2.42
C GLU A 343 -8.09 26.11 -0.99
N LEU A 344 -7.23 26.46 -0.03
CA LEU A 344 -7.53 26.17 1.35
C LEU A 344 -8.60 27.11 1.91
N PRO A 345 -9.42 26.59 2.83
CA PRO A 345 -10.30 27.32 3.75
C PRO A 345 -9.87 28.63 4.41
N VAL A 346 -8.59 28.94 4.36
CA VAL A 346 -7.88 29.83 5.25
C VAL A 346 -6.75 30.47 4.47
N GLU A 347 -6.45 31.72 4.77
CA GLU A 347 -5.32 32.42 4.14
C GLU A 347 -3.98 31.88 4.67
N LYS A 348 -3.89 31.67 5.98
CA LYS A 348 -2.69 31.19 6.66
C LYS A 348 -3.03 30.24 7.82
N VAL A 349 -2.09 29.35 8.13
CA VAL A 349 -2.10 28.44 9.27
C VAL A 349 -0.92 28.73 10.19
N ASP A 350 -1.07 28.36 11.47
CA ASP A 350 -0.05 28.56 12.49
C ASP A 350 0.95 27.40 12.55
N VAL A 351 0.47 26.18 12.30
CA VAL A 351 1.26 24.94 12.35
C VAL A 351 0.92 24.08 11.13
N ILE A 352 1.94 23.53 10.49
CA ILE A 352 1.79 22.44 9.51
C ILE A 352 2.28 21.16 10.18
N VAL A 353 1.47 20.12 10.13
CA VAL A 353 1.85 18.75 10.49
C VAL A 353 1.75 17.93 9.21
N SER A 354 2.78 17.16 8.90
CA SER A 354 2.74 16.30 7.73
C SER A 354 3.66 15.11 7.94
N GLU A 355 3.13 13.93 7.64
CA GLU A 355 3.95 12.74 7.48
C GLU A 355 4.22 12.55 5.98
N TRP A 356 5.35 13.10 5.55
CA TRP A 356 5.74 13.20 4.14
C TRP A 356 6.87 12.24 3.77
N MET A 357 7.43 11.51 4.74
CA MET A 357 8.69 10.82 4.57
C MET A 357 8.49 9.56 3.74
N GLY A 358 9.23 9.43 2.65
CA GLY A 358 9.29 8.20 1.86
C GLY A 358 10.42 7.28 2.30
N TYR A 359 10.59 6.16 1.57
CA TYR A 359 11.80 5.35 1.69
C TYR A 359 13.05 6.20 1.43
N PHE A 360 14.14 5.92 2.14
CA PHE A 360 15.34 6.76 2.10
C PHE A 360 15.05 8.26 2.32
N LEU A 361 14.01 8.58 3.10
CA LEU A 361 13.45 9.91 3.40
C LEU A 361 12.80 10.65 2.22
N LEU A 362 13.46 10.71 1.06
CA LEU A 362 13.09 11.61 -0.03
C LEU A 362 12.33 10.94 -1.19
N PHE A 363 12.18 9.61 -1.15
CA PHE A 363 11.39 8.89 -2.15
C PHE A 363 9.92 9.35 -2.13
N GLU A 364 9.22 9.19 -3.26
CA GLU A 364 7.84 9.65 -3.51
C GLU A 364 7.61 11.17 -3.54
N GLY A 365 8.59 11.98 -3.11
CA GLY A 365 8.65 13.41 -3.42
C GLY A 365 7.68 14.32 -2.66
N MET A 366 6.99 13.84 -1.61
CA MET A 366 5.98 14.63 -0.88
C MET A 366 6.56 15.87 -0.14
N MET A 367 7.88 15.92 0.09
CA MET A 367 8.59 17.12 0.58
C MET A 367 8.28 18.37 -0.25
N ASP A 368 8.09 18.24 -1.56
CA ASP A 368 7.75 19.37 -2.43
C ASP A 368 6.41 20.02 -2.02
N SER A 369 5.41 19.20 -1.68
CA SER A 369 4.09 19.66 -1.21
C SER A 369 4.19 20.30 0.18
N VAL A 370 5.05 19.79 1.06
CA VAL A 370 5.35 20.44 2.36
C VAL A 370 5.99 21.82 2.15
N ILE A 371 6.94 21.93 1.21
CA ILE A 371 7.57 23.21 0.86
C ILE A 371 6.55 24.18 0.26
N TYR A 372 5.63 23.69 -0.58
CA TYR A 372 4.53 24.49 -1.11
C TYR A 372 3.62 25.00 0.02
N ALA A 373 3.20 24.11 0.93
CA ALA A 373 2.40 24.46 2.09
C ALA A 373 3.07 25.53 2.96
N ARG A 374 4.37 25.37 3.24
CA ARG A 374 5.17 26.36 3.98
C ARG A 374 5.14 27.73 3.31
N LYS A 375 5.37 27.78 2.00
CA LYS A 375 5.46 29.05 1.27
C LYS A 375 4.11 29.76 1.15
N GLN A 376 3.05 29.00 0.86
CA GLN A 376 1.73 29.58 0.58
C GLN A 376 0.89 29.76 1.83
N TYR A 377 0.88 28.79 2.74
CA TYR A 377 -0.09 28.74 3.82
C TYR A 377 0.51 28.92 5.22
N LEU A 378 1.81 28.74 5.45
CA LEU A 378 2.38 29.03 6.77
C LEU A 378 2.48 30.54 7.01
N ARG A 379 2.05 31.00 8.19
CA ARG A 379 2.26 32.38 8.64
C ARG A 379 3.71 32.63 9.04
N GLU A 380 4.11 33.89 9.16
CA GLU A 380 5.39 34.25 9.75
C GLU A 380 5.47 33.79 11.21
N GLY A 381 6.55 33.09 11.56
CA GLY A 381 6.73 32.47 12.89
C GLY A 381 5.86 31.23 13.13
N GLY A 382 5.24 30.67 12.09
CA GLY A 382 4.59 29.36 12.16
C GLY A 382 5.59 28.20 12.30
N LEU A 383 5.08 27.02 12.63
CA LEU A 383 5.88 25.79 12.83
C LEU A 383 5.54 24.73 11.79
N ILE A 384 6.51 23.86 11.49
CA ILE A 384 6.31 22.65 10.69
C ILE A 384 6.74 21.46 11.54
N LEU A 385 5.93 20.41 11.58
CA LEU A 385 6.20 19.19 12.32
C LEU A 385 6.21 17.98 11.36
N PRO A 386 7.31 17.20 11.34
CA PRO A 386 8.60 17.47 12.00
C PRO A 386 9.28 18.72 11.45
N ASN A 387 10.22 19.32 12.17
CA ASN A 387 10.96 20.50 11.71
C ASN A 387 12.35 20.15 11.18
N ARG A 388 12.88 18.96 11.49
CA ARG A 388 14.20 18.56 11.01
C ARG A 388 14.29 17.07 10.73
N CYS A 389 15.01 16.73 9.67
CA CYS A 389 15.35 15.35 9.34
C CYS A 389 16.82 15.23 8.92
N ASN A 390 17.41 14.04 9.05
CA ASN A 390 18.73 13.76 8.50
C ASN A 390 18.74 12.40 7.78
N ILE A 391 19.65 12.23 6.83
CA ILE A 391 19.93 10.93 6.21
C ILE A 391 21.33 10.49 6.63
N SER A 392 21.44 9.24 7.07
CA SER A 392 22.68 8.59 7.45
C SER A 392 22.96 7.38 6.59
N ILE A 393 24.24 7.07 6.40
CA ILE A 393 24.69 5.82 5.77
C ILE A 393 25.67 5.07 6.67
N ALA A 394 25.68 3.73 6.56
CA ALA A 394 26.63 2.84 7.21
C ALA A 394 27.01 1.67 6.30
N GLY A 395 28.14 1.02 6.59
CA GLY A 395 28.55 -0.22 5.93
C GLY A 395 27.86 -1.44 6.55
N TYR A 396 27.41 -2.34 5.69
CA TYR A 396 26.69 -3.56 6.05
C TYR A 396 27.42 -4.80 5.54
N GLY A 397 27.49 -5.83 6.36
CA GLY A 397 28.28 -7.04 6.12
C GLY A 397 27.51 -8.31 6.43
N ASP A 398 26.41 -8.52 5.72
CA ASP A 398 25.57 -9.72 5.78
C ASP A 398 25.81 -10.58 4.53
N LEU A 399 26.71 -11.57 4.67
CA LEU A 399 27.12 -12.43 3.56
C LEU A 399 26.05 -13.47 3.20
N GLU A 400 25.30 -13.94 4.20
CA GLU A 400 24.20 -14.89 3.99
C GLU A 400 23.11 -14.23 3.15
N ARG A 401 22.61 -13.06 3.57
CA ARG A 401 21.59 -12.30 2.83
C ARG A 401 22.07 -11.90 1.43
N HIS A 402 23.33 -11.49 1.29
CA HIS A 402 23.92 -11.17 -0.02
C HIS A 402 23.91 -12.38 -0.95
N ASN A 403 24.27 -13.57 -0.46
CA ASN A 403 24.24 -14.78 -1.26
C ASN A 403 22.81 -15.21 -1.62
N GLU A 404 21.84 -15.03 -0.73
CA GLU A 404 20.43 -15.31 -1.00
C GLU A 404 19.83 -14.36 -2.05
N PHE A 405 20.27 -13.12 -2.10
CA PHE A 405 19.69 -12.11 -3.00
C PHE A 405 20.48 -11.96 -4.31
N ILE A 406 21.77 -11.67 -4.20
CA ILE A 406 22.66 -11.44 -5.34
C ILE A 406 23.29 -12.75 -5.81
N GLY A 407 23.73 -13.60 -4.87
CA GLY A 407 24.37 -14.88 -5.16
C GLY A 407 23.43 -15.89 -5.84
N PHE A 408 22.13 -15.86 -5.52
CA PHE A 408 21.08 -16.75 -6.05
C PHE A 408 21.14 -16.91 -7.56
N TRP A 409 21.33 -15.80 -8.29
CA TRP A 409 21.37 -15.79 -9.74
C TRP A 409 22.56 -16.54 -10.36
N LYS A 410 23.62 -16.84 -9.61
CA LYS A 410 24.75 -17.63 -10.11
C LYS A 410 24.35 -19.08 -10.40
N ASN A 411 23.35 -19.62 -9.69
CA ASN A 411 22.91 -21.00 -9.85
C ASN A 411 21.47 -21.17 -9.35
N VAL A 412 20.52 -21.03 -10.27
CA VAL A 412 19.09 -21.22 -10.03
C VAL A 412 18.72 -22.63 -10.50
N TYR A 413 18.61 -23.58 -9.58
CA TYR A 413 18.31 -24.99 -9.89
C TYR A 413 19.25 -25.65 -10.93
N GLY A 414 20.53 -25.30 -10.93
CA GLY A 414 21.53 -25.80 -11.88
C GLY A 414 21.75 -24.89 -13.10
N PHE A 415 20.96 -23.82 -13.25
CA PHE A 415 21.06 -22.89 -14.37
C PHE A 415 21.77 -21.60 -13.96
N ASP A 416 22.73 -21.14 -14.76
CA ASP A 416 23.38 -19.84 -14.59
C ASP A 416 22.44 -18.74 -15.12
N MET A 417 21.94 -17.90 -14.21
CA MET A 417 21.10 -16.75 -14.50
C MET A 417 21.80 -15.45 -14.09
N SER A 418 23.14 -15.43 -14.03
CA SER A 418 23.92 -14.28 -13.54
C SER A 418 23.74 -13.01 -14.35
N CYS A 419 23.22 -13.11 -15.59
CA CYS A 419 22.80 -11.95 -16.38
C CYS A 419 21.75 -11.07 -15.68
N MET A 420 20.93 -11.64 -14.79
CA MET A 420 19.91 -10.93 -14.02
C MET A 420 20.51 -10.05 -12.91
N LYS A 421 21.72 -10.36 -12.42
CA LYS A 421 22.36 -9.61 -11.33
C LYS A 421 22.44 -8.11 -11.60
N LYS A 422 22.67 -7.71 -12.86
CA LYS A 422 22.84 -6.29 -13.22
C LYS A 422 21.57 -5.47 -13.01
N GLU A 423 20.40 -6.04 -13.28
CA GLU A 423 19.13 -5.35 -13.04
C GLU A 423 18.79 -5.37 -11.55
N VAL A 424 19.03 -6.49 -10.86
CA VAL A 424 18.81 -6.59 -9.41
C VAL A 424 19.69 -5.61 -8.62
N LEU A 425 20.95 -5.42 -9.03
CA LEU A 425 21.87 -4.47 -8.40
C LEU A 425 21.54 -3.01 -8.71
N ARG A 426 20.74 -2.73 -9.74
CA ARG A 426 20.32 -1.36 -10.07
C ARG A 426 19.22 -0.88 -9.13
N GLU A 427 18.43 -1.76 -8.55
CA GLU A 427 17.34 -1.35 -7.66
C GLU A 427 17.83 -1.33 -6.20
N ALA A 428 17.67 -0.18 -5.55
CA ALA A 428 17.90 -0.10 -4.11
C ALA A 428 16.80 -0.87 -3.39
N THR A 429 17.17 -1.74 -2.45
CA THR A 429 16.21 -2.64 -1.79
C THR A 429 15.79 -2.09 -0.44
N VAL A 430 14.52 -2.23 -0.06
CA VAL A 430 14.00 -1.74 1.24
C VAL A 430 13.68 -2.90 2.17
N GLU A 431 14.49 -3.08 3.21
CA GLU A 431 14.42 -4.22 4.12
C GLU A 431 14.85 -3.85 5.54
N VAL A 432 14.41 -4.65 6.51
CA VAL A 432 14.87 -4.51 7.90
C VAL A 432 16.29 -5.09 7.99
N CYS A 433 17.26 -4.23 8.25
CA CYS A 433 18.65 -4.62 8.45
C CYS A 433 18.89 -5.12 9.87
N ARG A 434 19.66 -6.19 10.00
CA ARG A 434 20.07 -6.76 11.29
C ARG A 434 21.21 -5.93 11.90
N PRO A 435 21.04 -5.29 13.08
CA PRO A 435 22.05 -4.38 13.63
C PRO A 435 23.44 -5.01 13.85
N GLU A 436 23.51 -6.32 14.10
CA GLU A 436 24.77 -7.08 14.23
C GLU A 436 25.61 -7.11 12.93
N HIS A 437 24.97 -6.91 11.78
CA HIS A 437 25.62 -6.85 10.46
C HIS A 437 26.03 -5.43 10.06
N ILE A 438 25.82 -4.42 10.91
CA ILE A 438 26.40 -3.08 10.70
C ILE A 438 27.87 -3.08 11.12
N ILE A 439 28.76 -2.91 10.15
CA ILE A 439 30.20 -3.15 10.30
C ILE A 439 31.04 -1.86 10.36
N THR A 440 30.42 -0.68 10.25
CA THR A 440 31.11 0.61 10.38
C THR A 440 30.39 1.55 11.36
N ASN A 441 30.97 2.71 11.69
CA ASN A 441 30.17 3.84 12.16
C ASN A 441 29.21 4.32 11.07
N ALA A 442 28.23 5.14 11.44
CA ALA A 442 27.39 5.85 10.49
C ALA A 442 27.96 7.24 10.18
N ASN A 443 27.58 7.79 9.03
CA ASN A 443 27.91 9.14 8.63
C ASN A 443 26.65 9.83 8.10
N ILE A 444 26.34 11.02 8.63
CA ILE A 444 25.20 11.84 8.17
C ILE A 444 25.60 12.45 6.83
N ILE A 445 24.81 12.19 5.79
CA ILE A 445 25.08 12.63 4.42
C ILE A 445 24.14 13.73 3.93
N ALA A 446 23.05 13.97 4.66
CA ALA A 446 22.15 15.09 4.42
C ALA A 446 21.47 15.51 5.73
N ASN A 447 21.19 16.81 5.87
CA ASN A 447 20.45 17.39 6.99
C ASN A 447 19.48 18.43 6.44
N PHE A 448 18.22 18.30 6.78
CA PHE A 448 17.14 19.13 6.24
C PHE A 448 16.46 19.86 7.39
N ASP A 449 16.56 21.19 7.36
CA ASP A 449 15.70 22.09 8.15
C ASP A 449 14.47 22.40 7.30
N LEU A 450 13.28 21.97 7.76
CA LEU A 450 12.04 22.10 7.00
C LEU A 450 11.58 23.55 6.88
N MET A 451 12.12 24.48 7.67
CA MET A 451 11.84 25.91 7.49
C MET A 451 12.64 26.53 6.34
N GLU A 452 13.80 25.96 6.00
CA GLU A 452 14.76 26.54 5.04
C GLU A 452 14.89 25.74 3.73
N VAL A 453 14.64 24.43 3.77
CA VAL A 453 14.84 23.52 2.63
C VAL A 453 14.07 23.96 1.37
N ASP A 454 14.64 23.80 0.18
CA ASP A 454 13.97 24.08 -1.09
C ASP A 454 13.72 22.80 -1.91
N VAL A 455 13.00 22.92 -3.02
CA VAL A 455 12.57 21.78 -3.85
C VAL A 455 13.74 21.08 -4.56
N ASP A 456 14.96 21.63 -4.48
CA ASP A 456 16.19 21.03 -5.01
C ASP A 456 16.84 20.06 -4.00
N CYS A 457 16.21 19.84 -2.83
CA CYS A 457 16.76 19.03 -1.75
C CYS A 457 17.12 17.57 -2.09
N PRO A 458 16.52 16.90 -3.10
CA PRO A 458 16.98 15.57 -3.51
C PRO A 458 18.31 15.60 -4.29
N ASN A 459 18.72 16.76 -4.81
CA ASN A 459 19.94 16.91 -5.61
C ASN A 459 21.12 17.32 -4.72
N PHE A 460 21.76 16.35 -4.08
CA PHE A 460 22.89 16.61 -3.20
C PHE A 460 24.06 15.66 -3.43
N SER A 461 25.25 16.07 -2.98
CA SER A 461 26.42 15.20 -2.95
C SER A 461 27.20 15.39 -1.66
N TYR A 462 27.73 14.30 -1.13
CA TYR A 462 28.42 14.28 0.15
C TYR A 462 29.63 13.33 0.09
N ALA A 463 30.76 13.77 0.62
CA ALA A 463 31.93 12.91 0.81
C ALA A 463 31.85 12.28 2.21
N PHE A 464 31.84 10.94 2.27
CA PHE A 464 31.66 10.21 3.51
C PHE A 464 32.90 9.43 3.94
N GLU A 465 32.99 9.19 5.23
CA GLU A 465 34.02 8.37 5.86
C GLU A 465 33.38 7.33 6.79
N LEU A 466 33.62 6.04 6.52
CA LEU A 466 33.12 4.92 7.31
C LEU A 466 34.28 4.09 7.85
N LYS A 467 34.51 4.16 9.16
CA LYS A 467 35.49 3.39 9.91
C LYS A 467 34.95 2.01 10.25
N VAL A 468 35.67 0.99 9.80
CA VAL A 468 35.35 -0.43 9.99
C VAL A 468 35.59 -0.85 11.44
N LYS A 469 34.59 -1.50 12.03
CA LYS A 469 34.55 -1.93 13.44
C LYS A 469 35.18 -3.29 13.69
N ARG A 470 35.27 -4.15 12.66
CA ARG A 470 35.78 -5.53 12.76
C ARG A 470 36.19 -6.09 11.40
N ASP A 471 37.12 -7.05 11.40
CA ASP A 471 37.48 -7.84 10.23
C ASP A 471 36.27 -8.63 9.70
N THR A 472 35.85 -8.36 8.46
CA THR A 472 34.68 -9.00 7.83
C THR A 472 34.63 -8.69 6.32
N GLN A 473 33.51 -8.96 5.65
CA GLN A 473 33.22 -8.53 4.28
C GLN A 473 32.12 -7.47 4.27
N LEU A 474 32.37 -6.37 3.55
CA LEU A 474 31.35 -5.39 3.18
C LEU A 474 30.51 -5.96 2.04
N THR A 475 29.20 -6.05 2.23
CA THR A 475 28.26 -6.59 1.23
C THR A 475 27.31 -5.53 0.69
N ALA A 476 27.07 -4.45 1.43
CA ALA A 476 26.25 -3.33 1.01
C ALA A 476 26.59 -2.05 1.79
N LEU A 477 26.08 -0.91 1.32
CA LEU A 477 25.85 0.26 2.16
C LEU A 477 24.37 0.32 2.53
N VAL A 478 24.06 0.81 3.72
CA VAL A 478 22.69 0.93 4.22
C VAL A 478 22.41 2.39 4.54
N GLY A 479 21.31 2.90 3.99
CA GLY A 479 20.76 4.22 4.23
C GLY A 479 19.56 4.17 5.16
N TYR A 480 19.51 5.11 6.11
CA TYR A 480 18.38 5.32 7.01
C TYR A 480 18.27 6.81 7.35
N PHE A 481 17.22 7.20 8.07
CA PHE A 481 16.98 8.59 8.43
C PHE A 481 16.51 8.74 9.87
N ASP A 482 16.74 9.94 10.42
CA ASP A 482 16.20 10.34 11.71
C ASP A 482 15.30 11.56 11.52
N THR A 483 14.27 11.64 12.35
CA THR A 483 13.27 12.71 12.35
C THR A 483 13.22 13.35 13.72
N PHE A 484 13.25 14.68 13.76
CA PHE A 484 13.28 15.47 14.97
C PHE A 484 12.10 16.45 15.01
N PHE A 485 11.52 16.55 16.19
CA PHE A 485 10.58 17.59 16.60
C PHE A 485 11.33 18.45 17.62
N GLU A 486 12.12 19.40 17.13
CA GLU A 486 12.88 20.35 17.94
C GLU A 486 11.90 21.38 18.55
N LEU A 487 11.18 20.92 19.57
CA LEU A 487 10.16 21.63 20.35
C LEU A 487 10.64 21.77 21.82
N PRO A 488 9.96 22.55 22.68
CA PRO A 488 10.32 22.64 24.10
C PRO A 488 10.49 21.27 24.78
N GLU A 489 9.54 20.36 24.56
CA GLU A 489 9.78 18.93 24.78
C GLU A 489 10.23 18.27 23.48
N HIS A 490 11.53 17.98 23.42
CA HIS A 490 12.17 17.34 22.28
C HIS A 490 11.67 15.91 22.10
N ILE A 491 11.18 15.60 20.90
CA ILE A 491 10.80 14.25 20.47
C ILE A 491 11.57 13.93 19.21
N GLU A 492 12.04 12.69 19.08
CA GLU A 492 12.70 12.21 17.88
C GLU A 492 12.42 10.73 17.68
N PHE A 493 12.54 10.28 16.44
CA PHE A 493 12.63 8.86 16.14
C PHE A 493 13.63 8.60 15.02
N SER A 494 14.10 7.36 14.98
CA SER A 494 15.13 6.92 14.05
C SER A 494 14.67 5.66 13.31
N THR A 495 14.93 5.60 12.02
CA THR A 495 14.81 4.38 11.21
C THR A 495 16.12 3.61 11.14
N SER A 496 17.08 3.91 12.02
CA SER A 496 18.35 3.17 12.12
C SER A 496 18.14 1.68 12.35
N PRO A 497 19.01 0.80 11.80
CA PRO A 497 19.03 -0.63 12.14
C PRO A 497 19.16 -0.92 13.63
N TYR A 498 19.67 0.02 14.43
CA TYR A 498 19.81 -0.10 15.89
C TYR A 498 18.52 0.24 16.67
N SER A 499 17.52 0.79 15.99
CA SER A 499 16.24 1.21 16.56
C SER A 499 15.16 0.17 16.29
N ARG A 500 14.00 0.30 16.96
CA ARG A 500 12.84 -0.55 16.66
C ARG A 500 12.46 -0.37 15.18
N PRO A 501 12.26 -1.47 14.41
CA PRO A 501 11.87 -1.37 13.01
C PRO A 501 10.60 -0.55 12.81
N THR A 502 10.63 0.32 11.82
CA THR A 502 9.51 1.10 11.30
C THR A 502 9.09 0.56 9.94
N HIS A 503 7.94 0.99 9.42
CA HIS A 503 7.48 0.56 8.09
C HIS A 503 8.41 1.03 6.96
N TRP A 504 9.16 2.13 7.16
CA TRP A 504 10.19 2.60 6.22
C TRP A 504 11.39 1.67 6.11
N LYS A 505 11.66 0.86 7.15
CA LYS A 505 12.81 -0.04 7.23
C LYS A 505 14.11 0.72 6.90
N GLN A 506 15.03 0.12 6.14
CA GLN A 506 16.24 0.76 5.65
C GLN A 506 16.45 0.48 4.16
N THR A 507 17.16 1.37 3.48
CA THR A 507 17.48 1.25 2.05
C THR A 507 18.87 0.65 1.88
N ILE A 508 18.97 -0.47 1.17
CA ILE A 508 20.17 -1.26 0.99
C ILE A 508 20.72 -1.06 -0.42
N PHE A 509 21.99 -0.68 -0.49
CA PHE A 509 22.78 -0.51 -1.71
C PHE A 509 23.78 -1.66 -1.84
N TYR A 510 23.33 -2.79 -2.40
CA TYR A 510 24.14 -4.01 -2.51
C TYR A 510 25.36 -3.83 -3.42
N LEU A 511 26.48 -4.41 -3.01
CA LEU A 511 27.67 -4.55 -3.84
C LEU A 511 27.52 -5.76 -4.77
N GLU A 512 28.13 -5.71 -5.95
CA GLU A 512 28.11 -6.84 -6.89
C GLU A 512 28.79 -8.08 -6.30
N GLU A 513 29.94 -7.87 -5.66
CA GLU A 513 30.68 -8.90 -4.95
C GLU A 513 31.11 -8.36 -3.57
N PRO A 514 31.09 -9.20 -2.51
CA PRO A 514 31.55 -8.80 -1.19
C PRO A 514 33.02 -8.38 -1.16
N VAL A 515 33.33 -7.31 -0.43
CA VAL A 515 34.70 -6.79 -0.34
C VAL A 515 35.28 -7.03 1.06
N PRO A 516 36.41 -7.75 1.20
CA PRO A 516 37.09 -7.90 2.49
C PRO A 516 37.54 -6.56 3.06
N VAL A 517 37.24 -6.34 4.34
CA VAL A 517 37.62 -5.13 5.08
C VAL A 517 38.25 -5.49 6.42
N LYS A 518 39.14 -4.63 6.90
CA LYS A 518 39.89 -4.82 8.15
C LYS A 518 39.44 -3.85 9.24
N GLU A 519 39.48 -4.29 10.49
CA GLU A 519 39.22 -3.43 11.63
C GLU A 519 40.13 -2.19 11.59
N GLY A 520 39.54 -1.02 11.85
CA GLY A 520 40.24 0.26 11.79
C GLY A 520 40.46 0.79 10.36
N GLN A 521 40.21 -0.01 9.31
CA GLN A 521 40.21 0.48 7.93
C GLN A 521 39.15 1.57 7.78
N THR A 522 39.48 2.59 7.00
CA THR A 522 38.58 3.68 6.68
C THR A 522 38.13 3.55 5.22
N ILE A 523 36.83 3.44 5.02
CA ILE A 523 36.18 3.40 3.70
C ILE A 523 35.77 4.83 3.38
N ASN A 524 36.42 5.40 2.38
CA ASN A 524 36.09 6.73 1.86
C ASN A 524 35.26 6.60 0.59
N GLY A 525 34.34 7.54 0.40
CA GLY A 525 33.54 7.58 -0.80
C GLY A 525 32.78 8.88 -0.98
N LYS A 526 32.02 8.94 -2.07
CA LYS A 526 31.17 10.06 -2.43
C LYS A 526 29.78 9.55 -2.75
N PHE A 527 28.79 10.07 -2.03
CA PHE A 527 27.37 9.83 -2.28
C PHE A 527 26.83 10.97 -3.17
N VAL A 528 25.99 10.63 -4.13
CA VAL A 528 25.28 11.59 -4.99
C VAL A 528 23.84 11.11 -5.12
N CYS A 529 22.90 11.90 -4.62
CA CYS A 529 21.47 11.71 -4.85
C CYS A 529 21.00 12.72 -5.91
N ARG A 530 20.08 12.31 -6.78
CA ARG A 530 19.39 13.18 -7.72
C ARG A 530 17.95 12.71 -7.91
N ARG A 531 17.04 13.65 -8.15
CA ARG A 531 15.70 13.33 -8.67
C ARG A 531 15.82 12.79 -10.09
N ASP A 532 15.01 11.79 -10.47
CA ASP A 532 14.93 11.34 -11.86
C ASP A 532 14.25 12.44 -12.72
N PRO A 533 14.90 12.95 -13.79
CA PRO A 533 14.27 13.93 -14.68
C PRO A 533 13.04 13.40 -15.42
N LYS A 534 12.87 12.07 -15.53
CA LYS A 534 11.74 11.41 -16.19
C LYS A 534 10.61 11.06 -15.22
N ASP A 535 10.93 10.89 -13.95
CA ASP A 535 9.98 10.58 -12.89
C ASP A 535 10.36 11.34 -11.62
N VAL A 536 9.60 12.39 -11.32
CA VAL A 536 9.91 13.29 -10.20
C VAL A 536 9.76 12.64 -8.82
N ARG A 537 9.11 11.46 -8.74
CA ARG A 537 8.94 10.67 -7.51
C ARG A 537 10.08 9.68 -7.28
N SER A 538 10.87 9.41 -8.33
CA SER A 538 12.00 8.48 -8.31
C SER A 538 13.33 9.18 -8.02
N LEU A 539 14.28 8.42 -7.46
CA LEU A 539 15.63 8.89 -7.13
C LEU A 539 16.71 8.08 -7.84
N PHE A 540 17.71 8.78 -8.38
CA PHE A 540 18.98 8.23 -8.82
C PHE A 540 20.07 8.42 -7.79
N ILE A 541 20.70 7.33 -7.41
CA ILE A 541 21.77 7.32 -6.43
C ILE A 541 23.05 6.81 -7.10
N ASN A 542 24.12 7.61 -7.03
CA ASN A 542 25.45 7.19 -7.43
C ASN A 542 26.37 7.19 -6.22
N ILE A 543 27.08 6.08 -5.99
CA ILE A 543 28.02 5.95 -4.89
C ILE A 543 29.38 5.58 -5.44
N GLU A 544 30.35 6.48 -5.27
CA GLU A 544 31.75 6.23 -5.56
C GLU A 544 32.41 5.70 -4.28
N VAL A 545 32.85 4.43 -4.27
CA VAL A 545 33.41 3.79 -3.07
C VAL A 545 34.35 2.65 -3.45
N LEU A 546 35.48 2.51 -2.77
CA LEU A 546 36.47 1.43 -3.01
C LEU A 546 36.88 1.27 -4.50
N ASN A 547 37.06 2.39 -5.22
CA ASN A 547 37.34 2.46 -6.66
C ASN A 547 36.22 1.91 -7.58
N MET A 548 35.01 1.75 -7.05
CA MET A 548 33.81 1.38 -7.80
C MET A 548 32.88 2.57 -7.93
N VAL A 549 32.06 2.56 -8.98
CA VAL A 549 30.94 3.50 -9.14
C VAL A 549 29.66 2.67 -9.19
N LEU A 550 28.92 2.71 -8.08
CA LEU A 550 27.66 1.99 -7.91
C LEU A 550 26.52 2.92 -8.31
N LYS A 551 25.52 2.38 -9.03
CA LYS A 551 24.38 3.16 -9.53
C LYS A 551 23.09 2.46 -9.16
N TYR A 552 22.22 3.19 -8.47
CA TYR A 552 20.94 2.69 -8.02
C TYR A 552 19.80 3.60 -8.44
N THR A 553 18.63 3.01 -8.60
CA THR A 553 17.33 3.63 -8.74
C THR A 553 16.48 3.26 -7.53
N LEU A 554 15.75 4.21 -7.01
CA LEU A 554 14.68 4.00 -6.03
C LEU A 554 13.41 4.54 -6.69
N ASN A 555 12.56 3.61 -7.13
CA ASN A 555 11.38 3.84 -7.97
C ASN A 555 10.12 3.30 -7.32
#